data_AF-A0A527GLA4-F1
#
_entry.id   AF-A0A527GLA4-F1
#
_cell.length_a   1.000
_cell.length_b   1.000
_cell.length_c   1.000
_cell.angle_alpha   90.00
_cell.angle_beta   90.00
_cell.angle_gamma   90.00
#
_symmetry.space_group_name_H-M   'P 1'
#
loop_
_entity.id
_entity.type
_entity.pdbx_description
1 polymer ?
#
loop_
_entity_poly.entity_id
_entity_poly.type
_entity_poly.pdbx_seq_one_letter_code
_entity_poly.pdbx_strand_id
1 'polypeptide(L)'
;AVFDPTRGKPALPHGGTFTANPVTMRAGLAAMRALTPASFAHLDAIGSLLREGITASLARHGLNGQCVGLGSLFKVHFTALPITDYRSVYPGASERMKLDLFHKGLLDRGVLSASYGLFALST
;
A
#
# COMPACT_ATOMS: atom_id res chain seq x y z
N ALA A 1 2.82 36.57 5.21
CA ALA A 1 3.24 35.15 5.30
C ALA A 1 4.16 34.81 4.13
N VAL A 2 4.96 33.72 4.20
CA VAL A 2 6.00 33.39 3.21
C VAL A 2 5.46 33.19 1.78
N PHE A 3 4.28 32.57 1.65
CA PHE A 3 3.67 32.21 0.36
C PHE A 3 2.54 33.14 -0.09
N ASP A 4 2.19 34.17 0.69
CA ASP A 4 0.98 34.98 0.48
C ASP A 4 1.14 35.97 -0.68
N PRO A 5 0.43 35.78 -1.81
CA PRO A 5 0.54 36.66 -2.97
C PRO A 5 -0.46 37.84 -2.92
N THR A 6 -1.30 37.94 -1.89
CA THR A 6 -2.41 38.93 -1.83
C THR A 6 -1.94 40.38 -1.67
N ARG A 7 -0.65 40.58 -1.31
CA ARG A 7 -0.02 41.90 -1.11
C ARG A 7 1.11 42.19 -2.10
N GLY A 8 1.18 41.45 -3.21
CA GLY A 8 2.26 41.55 -4.20
C GLY A 8 3.08 40.26 -4.31
N LYS A 9 4.30 40.34 -4.85
CA LYS A 9 5.15 39.16 -5.06
C LYS A 9 5.49 38.52 -3.70
N PRO A 10 5.12 37.25 -3.46
CA PRO A 10 5.45 36.56 -2.21
C PRO A 10 6.96 36.31 -2.10
N ALA A 11 7.45 36.16 -0.86
CA ALA A 11 8.86 35.83 -0.60
C ALA A 11 9.26 34.48 -1.23
N LEU A 12 8.33 33.52 -1.26
CA LEU A 12 8.48 32.26 -1.98
C LEU A 12 7.25 32.00 -2.88
N PRO A 13 7.34 32.25 -4.19
CA PRO A 13 6.26 31.95 -5.12
C PRO A 13 5.98 30.44 -5.21
N HIS A 14 4.71 30.06 -5.03
CA HIS A 14 4.26 28.67 -5.16
C HIS A 14 3.00 28.62 -6.02
N GLY A 15 3.20 28.60 -7.34
CA GLY A 15 2.13 28.45 -8.33
C GLY A 15 2.02 27.02 -8.86
N GLY A 16 1.06 26.79 -9.76
CA GLY A 16 0.92 25.54 -10.51
C GLY A 16 -0.45 25.45 -11.17
N THR A 17 -0.50 25.23 -12.49
CA THR A 17 -1.73 25.26 -13.29
C THR A 17 -2.83 24.33 -12.76
N PHE A 18 -2.45 23.16 -12.23
CA PHE A 18 -3.39 22.17 -11.70
C PHE A 18 -3.47 22.13 -10.17
N THR A 19 -2.67 22.95 -9.48
CA THR A 19 -2.72 23.06 -8.03
C THR A 19 -4.10 23.55 -7.62
N ALA A 20 -4.74 22.82 -6.70
CA ALA A 20 -6.10 23.11 -6.23
C ALA A 20 -7.18 23.15 -7.33
N ASN A 21 -7.00 22.41 -8.43
CA ASN A 21 -8.04 22.29 -9.45
C ASN A 21 -9.37 21.76 -8.85
N PRO A 22 -10.54 22.18 -9.36
CA PRO A 22 -11.84 21.85 -8.74
C PRO A 22 -12.13 20.36 -8.63
N VAL A 23 -11.66 19.55 -9.59
CA VAL A 23 -11.88 18.09 -9.59
C VAL A 23 -11.16 17.44 -8.41
N THR A 24 -9.87 17.70 -8.24
CA THR A 24 -9.10 17.18 -7.11
C THR A 24 -9.65 17.68 -5.78
N MET A 25 -10.03 18.95 -5.67
CA MET A 25 -10.56 19.51 -4.42
C MET A 25 -11.90 18.89 -4.02
N ARG A 26 -12.81 18.67 -4.98
CA ARG A 26 -14.12 18.04 -4.71
C ARG A 26 -13.97 16.55 -4.41
N ALA A 27 -13.21 15.81 -5.22
CA ALA A 27 -12.97 14.38 -5.00
C ALA A 27 -12.24 14.12 -3.67
N GLY A 28 -11.21 14.91 -3.37
CA GLY A 28 -10.48 14.82 -2.12
C GLY A 28 -11.36 15.08 -0.90
N LEU A 29 -12.20 16.12 -0.91
CA LEU A 29 -13.12 16.39 0.19
C LEU A 29 -14.11 15.24 0.41
N ALA A 30 -14.66 14.68 -0.66
CA ALA A 30 -15.57 13.53 -0.57
C ALA A 30 -14.85 12.29 0.00
N ALA A 31 -13.66 11.98 -0.49
CA ALA A 31 -12.84 10.87 0.00
C ALA A 31 -12.50 11.04 1.49
N MET A 32 -12.04 12.22 1.92
CA MET A 32 -11.70 12.48 3.32
C MET A 32 -12.90 12.38 4.25
N ARG A 33 -14.10 12.76 3.80
CA ARG A 33 -15.34 12.58 4.57
C ARG A 33 -15.75 11.11 4.71
N ALA A 34 -15.45 10.28 3.70
CA ALA A 34 -15.72 8.84 3.74
C ALA A 34 -14.72 8.07 4.63
N LEU A 35 -13.52 8.61 4.84
CA LEU A 35 -12.49 8.06 5.72
C LEU A 35 -12.78 8.36 7.21
N THR A 36 -13.86 7.78 7.72
CA THR A 36 -14.26 7.89 9.12
C THR A 36 -13.43 6.95 10.01
N PRO A 37 -13.41 7.16 11.34
CA PRO A 37 -12.81 6.19 12.28
C PRO A 37 -13.35 4.76 12.12
N ALA A 38 -14.65 4.61 11.82
CA ALA A 38 -15.25 3.30 11.56
C ALA A 38 -14.72 2.66 10.26
N SER A 39 -14.53 3.46 9.21
CA SER A 39 -13.92 3.02 7.94
C SER A 39 -12.49 2.53 8.17
N PHE A 40 -11.70 3.26 8.97
CA PHE A 40 -10.34 2.83 9.34
C PHE A 40 -10.32 1.55 10.19
N ALA A 41 -11.22 1.43 11.17
CA ALA A 41 -11.34 0.22 11.97
C ALA A 41 -11.72 -1.00 11.11
N HIS A 42 -12.62 -0.81 10.14
CA HIS A 42 -12.98 -1.86 9.19
C HIS A 42 -11.78 -2.27 8.31
N LEU A 43 -11.07 -1.29 7.74
CA LEU A 43 -9.85 -1.52 6.94
C LEU A 43 -8.77 -2.28 7.73
N ASP A 44 -8.59 -1.96 9.02
CA ASP A 44 -7.64 -2.66 9.88
C ASP A 44 -8.06 -4.11 10.14
N ALA A 45 -9.35 -4.35 10.42
CA ALA A 45 -9.89 -5.69 10.62
C ALA A 45 -9.73 -6.58 9.38
N ILE A 46 -10.10 -6.10 8.19
CA ILE A 46 -9.92 -6.88 6.95
C ILE A 46 -8.44 -7.04 6.59
N GLY A 47 -7.62 -6.03 6.92
CA GLY A 47 -6.17 -6.09 6.75
C GLY A 47 -5.52 -7.16 7.62
N SER A 48 -5.88 -7.23 8.90
CA SER A 48 -5.42 -8.26 9.84
C SER A 48 -5.86 -9.65 9.37
N LEU A 49 -7.14 -9.80 9.01
CA LEU A 49 -7.67 -11.05 8.48
C LEU A 49 -6.86 -11.57 7.28
N LEU A 50 -6.56 -10.71 6.30
CA LEU A 50 -5.78 -11.10 5.12
C LEU A 50 -4.32 -11.42 5.47
N ARG A 51 -3.66 -10.59 6.29
CA ARG A 51 -2.27 -10.83 6.71
C ARG A 51 -2.13 -12.16 7.46
N GLU A 52 -3.05 -12.43 8.38
CA GLU A 52 -3.07 -13.67 9.16
C GLU A 52 -3.39 -14.88 8.28
N GLY A 53 -4.38 -14.77 7.39
CA GLY A 53 -4.74 -15.82 6.44
C GLY A 53 -3.58 -16.18 5.50
N ILE A 54 -2.89 -15.18 4.94
CA ILE A 54 -1.72 -15.39 4.08
C ILE A 54 -0.59 -16.04 4.89
N THR A 55 -0.30 -15.55 6.09
CA THR A 55 0.74 -16.11 6.96
C THR A 55 0.45 -17.57 7.31
N ALA A 56 -0.79 -17.89 7.67
CA ALA A 56 -1.22 -19.26 7.96
C ALA A 56 -1.15 -20.16 6.72
N SER A 57 -1.47 -19.63 5.53
CA SER A 57 -1.35 -20.37 4.26
C SER A 57 0.11 -20.70 3.94
N LEU A 58 1.02 -19.74 4.09
CA LEU A 58 2.45 -19.95 3.87
C LEU A 58 2.98 -21.04 4.81
N ALA A 59 2.65 -20.96 6.10
CA ALA A 59 3.03 -21.96 7.10
C ALA A 59 2.48 -23.36 6.77
N ARG A 60 1.20 -23.46 6.40
CA ARG A 60 0.54 -24.72 6.03
C ARG A 60 1.22 -25.44 4.87
N HIS A 61 1.75 -24.68 3.91
CA HIS A 61 2.44 -25.23 2.74
C HIS A 61 3.96 -25.33 2.91
N GLY A 62 4.50 -25.06 4.11
CA GLY A 62 5.94 -25.11 4.36
C GLY A 62 6.74 -24.09 3.55
N LEU A 63 6.12 -23.00 3.14
CA LEU A 63 6.76 -21.96 2.33
C LEU A 63 7.40 -20.91 3.25
N ASN A 64 8.70 -20.71 3.08
CA ASN A 64 9.42 -19.61 3.73
C ASN A 64 8.93 -18.27 3.17
N GLY A 65 8.03 -17.63 3.91
CA GLY A 65 7.53 -16.30 3.60
C GLY A 65 6.85 -15.63 4.77
N GLN A 66 6.70 -14.31 4.67
CA GLN A 66 6.15 -13.43 5.69
C GLN A 66 5.21 -12.43 5.02
N CYS A 67 4.09 -12.13 5.67
CA CYS A 67 3.16 -11.08 5.25
C CYS A 67 3.18 -9.95 6.29
N VAL A 68 3.86 -8.86 5.97
CA VAL A 68 4.05 -7.72 6.89
C VAL A 68 3.21 -6.53 6.45
N GLY A 69 2.74 -5.72 7.39
CA GLY A 69 1.88 -4.58 7.08
C GLY A 69 1.15 -4.02 8.29
N LEU A 70 0.37 -2.97 8.05
CA LEU A 70 -0.45 -2.30 9.05
C LEU A 70 -1.70 -1.70 8.38
N GLY A 71 -2.85 -1.75 9.06
CA GLY A 71 -4.09 -1.21 8.51
C GLY A 71 -4.46 -1.88 7.19
N SER A 72 -4.71 -1.08 6.16
CA SER A 72 -5.07 -1.54 4.82
C SER A 72 -3.89 -1.93 3.92
N LEU A 73 -2.64 -1.75 4.37
CA LEU A 73 -1.45 -2.00 3.57
C LEU A 73 -0.72 -3.24 4.07
N PHE A 74 -0.36 -4.12 3.15
CA PHE A 74 0.49 -5.27 3.46
C PHE A 74 1.31 -5.72 2.26
N LYS A 75 2.40 -6.44 2.54
CA LYS A 75 3.30 -6.96 1.53
C LYS A 75 3.72 -8.38 1.86
N VAL A 76 3.70 -9.24 0.85
CA VAL A 76 4.19 -10.62 0.93
C VAL A 76 5.66 -10.66 0.53
N HIS A 77 6.48 -11.26 1.38
CA HIS A 77 7.91 -11.48 1.16
C HIS A 77 8.22 -12.97 1.26
N PHE A 78 8.86 -13.55 0.25
CA PHE A 78 9.26 -14.96 0.26
C PHE A 78 10.65 -15.17 0.89
N THR A 79 10.81 -14.75 2.15
CA THR A 79 12.06 -14.86 2.91
C THR A 79 11.82 -15.48 4.28
N ALA A 80 12.80 -16.27 4.76
CA ALA A 80 12.85 -16.77 6.13
C ALA A 80 13.59 -15.81 7.09
N LEU A 81 14.27 -14.79 6.55
CA LEU A 81 15.03 -13.85 7.36
C LEU A 81 14.09 -12.85 8.05
N PRO A 82 14.38 -12.46 9.31
CA PRO A 82 13.66 -11.37 9.96
C PRO A 82 13.68 -10.09 9.12
N ILE A 83 12.51 -9.46 8.96
CA ILE A 83 12.35 -8.24 8.17
C ILE A 83 12.52 -7.03 9.08
N THR A 84 13.69 -6.39 9.02
CA THR A 84 14.02 -5.22 9.86
C THR A 84 14.46 -4.00 9.07
N ASP A 85 14.91 -4.20 7.84
CA ASP A 85 15.39 -3.14 6.95
C ASP A 85 15.24 -3.53 5.49
N TYR A 86 15.54 -2.59 4.59
CA TYR A 86 15.48 -2.82 3.15
C TYR A 86 16.36 -3.98 2.67
N ARG A 87 17.59 -4.11 3.17
CA ARG A 87 18.55 -5.13 2.70
C ARG A 87 18.11 -6.52 3.11
N SER A 88 17.47 -6.66 4.28
CA SER A 88 16.90 -7.93 4.76
C SER A 88 15.81 -8.50 3.85
N VAL A 89 15.19 -7.67 3.00
CA VAL A 89 14.08 -8.05 2.12
C VAL A 89 14.32 -7.82 0.64
N TYR A 90 15.52 -7.36 0.26
CA TYR A 90 15.82 -7.15 -1.15
C TYR A 90 15.83 -8.50 -1.87
N PRO A 91 14.97 -8.72 -2.87
CA PRO A 91 14.76 -10.06 -3.40
C PRO A 91 15.91 -10.47 -4.32
N GLY A 92 16.50 -11.62 -4.04
CA GLY A 92 17.40 -12.33 -4.94
C GLY A 92 16.64 -12.99 -6.10
N ALA A 93 17.34 -13.79 -6.91
CA ALA A 93 16.74 -14.42 -8.08
C ALA A 93 15.60 -15.39 -7.71
N SER A 94 15.77 -16.19 -6.64
CA SER A 94 14.76 -17.15 -6.17
C SER A 94 13.51 -16.45 -5.64
N GLU A 95 13.69 -15.41 -4.83
CA GLU A 95 12.59 -14.62 -4.26
C GLU A 95 11.80 -13.90 -5.36
N ARG A 96 12.49 -13.36 -6.37
CA ARG A 96 11.83 -12.73 -7.54
C ARG A 96 11.00 -13.74 -8.33
N MET A 97 11.52 -14.94 -8.56
CA MET A 97 10.78 -16.00 -9.23
C MET A 97 9.51 -16.37 -8.45
N LYS A 98 9.60 -16.51 -7.12
CA LYS A 98 8.42 -16.81 -6.28
C LYS A 98 7.39 -15.68 -6.31
N LEU A 99 7.82 -14.42 -6.27
CA LEU A 99 6.93 -13.25 -6.40
C LEU A 99 6.21 -13.24 -7.76
N ASP A 100 6.92 -13.54 -8.84
CA ASP A 100 6.34 -13.61 -10.19
C ASP A 100 5.30 -14.74 -10.31
N LEU A 101 5.62 -15.94 -9.80
CA LEU A 101 4.66 -17.06 -9.76
C LEU A 101 3.44 -16.74 -8.90
N PHE A 102 3.65 -16.09 -7.75
CA PHE A 102 2.57 -15.66 -6.87
C PHE A 102 1.67 -14.62 -7.56
N HIS A 103 2.26 -13.60 -8.18
CA HIS A 103 1.53 -12.56 -8.91
C HIS A 103 0.72 -13.15 -10.08
N LYS A 104 1.34 -13.98 -10.93
CA LYS A 104 0.64 -14.65 -12.04
C LYS A 104 -0.47 -15.57 -11.54
N GLY A 105 -0.20 -16.35 -10.49
CA GLY A 105 -1.21 -17.23 -9.90
C GLY A 105 -2.42 -16.48 -9.33
N LEU A 106 -2.24 -15.26 -8.82
CA LEU A 106 -3.34 -14.37 -8.43
C LEU A 106 -4.11 -13.84 -9.63
N LEU A 107 -3.41 -13.39 -10.68
CA LEU A 107 -4.04 -12.92 -11.92
C LEU A 107 -4.90 -14.01 -12.57
N ASP A 108 -4.38 -15.24 -12.65
CA ASP A 108 -5.10 -16.41 -13.18
C ASP A 108 -6.37 -16.74 -12.39
N ARG A 109 -6.49 -16.23 -11.16
CA ARG A 109 -7.64 -16.39 -10.25
C ARG A 109 -8.48 -15.12 -10.13
N GLY A 110 -8.25 -14.13 -11.00
CA GLY A 110 -9.02 -12.88 -11.02
C GLY A 110 -8.64 -11.87 -9.94
N VAL A 111 -7.47 -12.03 -9.30
CA VAL A 111 -6.99 -11.11 -8.26
C VAL A 111 -5.84 -10.26 -8.82
N LEU A 112 -6.11 -8.98 -9.03
CA LEU A 112 -5.09 -8.00 -9.42
C LEU A 112 -4.22 -7.61 -8.23
N SER A 113 -2.90 -7.67 -8.40
CA SER A 113 -1.92 -7.32 -7.36
C SER A 113 -0.73 -6.58 -7.96
N ALA A 114 0.03 -5.86 -7.13
CA ALA A 114 1.33 -5.36 -7.58
C ALA A 114 2.30 -6.53 -7.76
N SER A 115 3.06 -6.54 -8.85
CA SER A 115 3.98 -7.65 -9.19
C SER A 115 5.07 -7.93 -8.14
N TYR A 116 5.34 -6.95 -7.27
CA TYR A 116 6.30 -7.05 -6.17
C TYR A 116 5.66 -7.40 -4.82
N GLY A 117 4.41 -7.90 -4.82
CA GLY A 117 3.74 -8.46 -3.64
C GLY A 117 3.10 -7.45 -2.69
N LEU A 118 2.97 -6.18 -3.08
CA LEU A 118 2.27 -5.15 -2.31
C LEU A 118 0.76 -5.19 -2.60
N PHE A 119 -0.02 -5.02 -1.54
CA PHE A 119 -1.47 -4.90 -1.57
C PHE A 119 -1.91 -3.66 -0.79
N ALA A 120 -2.95 -3.01 -1.31
CA ALA A 120 -3.63 -1.90 -0.66
C ALA A 120 -5.13 -2.14 -0.72
N LEU A 121 -5.76 -2.25 0.45
CA LEU A 121 -7.20 -2.44 0.58
C LEU A 121 -7.92 -1.09 0.53
N SER A 122 -9.14 -1.13 0.03
CA SER A 122 -10.04 0.02 -0.07
C SER A 122 -11.47 -0.42 0.28
N THR A 123 -12.29 0.52 0.72
CA THR A 123 -13.70 0.36 1.11
C THR A 123 -14.59 1.24 0.25
#